data_AF-A0A0Q3I7Z5-F1
#
_entry.id   AF-A0A0Q3I7Z5-F1
#
_cell.length_a   1.000
_cell.length_b   1.000
_cell.length_c   1.000
_cell.angle_alpha   90.00
_cell.angle_beta   90.00
_cell.angle_gamma   90.00
#
_symmetry.space_group_name_H-M   'P 1'
#
loop_
_entity.id
_entity.type
_entity.pdbx_description
1 polymer ?
#
loop_
_entity_poly.entity_id
_entity_poly.type
_entity_poly.pdbx_seq_one_letter_code
_entity_poly.pdbx_strand_id
1 'polypeptide(L)'
;EDHGDRVNAAHARHVEARRLLLLGRLDAAEEALGASGPAAALPPALQAVRGLAEAGIALRRLQAKAAREALAAAANAARRAGIPALIAEIGTAHLLLDAPAGRLITGGTARALSIEEVEALQATQALVVDACRHLVRGGERSISLATRPVLFALARALGEAWPEDVPRGALIARAFGSRLTDESHRARLRVEIGRLRAELQPVARVNATREGFLLVPRPAREVLVLARPEEEGHAAVLALLADGEPWSSSALALALGTSQRGVQRALEALAAAGKIQAYGQGRARRWTTPPMPGLATGLLLTGPWATG
;
A
#
# COMPACT_ATOMS: atom_id res chain seq x y z
N GLU A 1 -35.44 -30.36 6.88
CA GLU A 1 -35.98 -29.05 7.32
C GLU A 1 -35.26 -27.95 6.56
N ASP A 2 -35.54 -27.85 5.25
CA ASP A 2 -34.90 -26.92 4.30
C ASP A 2 -35.67 -25.59 4.21
N HIS A 3 -35.66 -24.80 5.29
CA HIS A 3 -36.22 -23.46 5.25
C HIS A 3 -35.14 -22.44 4.87
N GLY A 4 -34.98 -22.23 3.56
CA GLY A 4 -35.29 -20.94 2.95
C GLY A 4 -34.48 -19.69 3.32
N ASP A 5 -33.47 -19.77 4.20
CA ASP A 5 -32.79 -18.57 4.69
C ASP A 5 -31.63 -18.13 3.78
N ARG A 6 -32.00 -17.80 2.54
CA ARG A 6 -31.09 -17.24 1.53
C ARG A 6 -30.43 -15.95 2.01
N VAL A 7 -31.09 -15.22 2.92
CA VAL A 7 -30.59 -13.97 3.49
C VAL A 7 -29.43 -14.24 4.44
N ASN A 8 -29.58 -15.18 5.39
CA ASN A 8 -28.49 -15.56 6.28
C ASN A 8 -27.35 -16.27 5.55
N ALA A 9 -27.66 -17.08 4.54
CA ALA A 9 -26.63 -17.67 3.68
C ALA A 9 -25.81 -16.60 2.95
N ALA A 10 -26.46 -15.58 2.36
CA ALA A 10 -25.78 -14.46 1.72
C ALA A 10 -24.97 -13.62 2.72
N HIS A 11 -25.51 -13.40 3.93
CA HIS A 11 -24.79 -12.69 4.98
C HIS A 11 -23.49 -13.42 5.38
N ALA A 12 -23.55 -14.73 5.63
CA ALA A 12 -22.38 -15.54 5.95
C ALA A 12 -21.32 -15.51 4.84
N ARG A 13 -21.77 -15.52 3.57
CA ARG A 13 -20.87 -15.40 2.41
C ARG A 13 -20.22 -14.03 2.31
N HIS A 14 -20.93 -12.94 2.64
CA HIS A 14 -20.33 -11.60 2.67
C HIS A 14 -19.27 -11.48 3.77
N VAL A 15 -19.52 -12.07 4.95
CA VAL A 15 -18.53 -12.13 6.03
C VAL A 15 -17.28 -12.89 5.56
N GLU A 16 -17.45 -14.03 4.89
CA GLU A 16 -16.33 -14.79 4.34
C GLU A 16 -15.58 -14.02 3.25
N ALA A 17 -16.28 -13.35 2.33
CA ALA A 17 -15.67 -12.50 1.31
C ALA A 17 -14.83 -11.37 1.94
N ARG A 18 -15.34 -10.74 3.01
CA ARG A 18 -14.59 -9.72 3.76
C ARG A 18 -13.33 -10.29 4.40
N ARG A 19 -13.42 -11.49 5.00
CA ARG A 19 -12.25 -12.19 5.56
C ARG A 19 -11.21 -12.48 4.48
N LEU A 20 -11.63 -13.00 3.33
CA LEU A 20 -10.76 -13.30 2.19
C LEU A 20 -10.09 -12.03 1.63
N LEU A 21 -10.82 -10.92 1.56
CA LEU A 21 -10.26 -9.60 1.22
C LEU A 21 -9.19 -9.12 2.19
N LEU A 22 -9.38 -9.34 3.50
CA LEU A 22 -8.39 -8.99 4.52
C LEU A 22 -7.14 -9.87 4.43
N LEU A 23 -7.29 -11.13 4.01
CA LEU A 23 -6.18 -12.06 3.78
C LEU A 23 -5.53 -11.90 2.38
N GLY A 24 -6.00 -10.95 1.56
CA GLY A 24 -5.47 -10.72 0.21
C GLY A 24 -5.88 -11.76 -0.84
N ARG A 25 -6.83 -12.65 -0.54
CA ARG A 25 -7.33 -13.67 -1.48
C ARG A 25 -8.48 -13.11 -2.33
N LEU A 26 -8.12 -12.29 -3.32
CA LEU A 26 -9.10 -11.52 -4.11
C LEU A 26 -10.04 -12.40 -4.94
N ASP A 27 -9.51 -13.40 -5.64
CA ASP A 27 -10.32 -14.26 -6.52
C ASP A 27 -11.33 -15.07 -5.70
N ALA A 28 -10.89 -15.64 -4.57
CA ALA A 28 -11.79 -16.36 -3.67
C ALA A 28 -12.84 -15.44 -3.03
N ALA A 29 -12.50 -14.18 -2.76
CA ALA A 29 -13.47 -13.21 -2.25
C ALA A 29 -14.55 -12.90 -3.31
N GLU A 30 -14.15 -12.73 -4.56
CA GLU A 30 -15.07 -12.52 -5.69
C GLU A 30 -15.97 -13.75 -5.92
N GLU A 31 -15.40 -14.96 -5.90
CA GLU A 31 -16.15 -16.21 -5.98
C GLU A 31 -17.18 -16.35 -4.85
N ALA A 32 -16.79 -16.02 -3.61
CA ALA A 32 -17.70 -16.07 -2.46
C ALA A 32 -18.89 -15.10 -2.60
N LEU A 33 -18.66 -13.90 -3.15
CA LEU A 33 -19.73 -12.94 -3.46
C LEU A 33 -20.61 -13.44 -4.61
N GLY A 34 -20.00 -14.00 -5.67
CA GLY A 34 -20.72 -14.58 -6.82
C GLY A 34 -21.65 -15.72 -6.41
N ALA A 35 -21.21 -16.57 -5.49
CA ALA A 35 -21.99 -17.69 -4.95
C ALA A 35 -23.21 -17.27 -4.12
N SER A 36 -23.33 -15.99 -3.74
CA SER A 36 -24.47 -15.46 -2.97
C SER A 36 -25.71 -15.16 -3.83
N GLY A 37 -25.65 -15.42 -5.14
CA GLY A 37 -26.73 -15.14 -6.10
C GLY A 37 -26.77 -13.67 -6.53
N PRO A 38 -27.79 -13.25 -7.31
CA PRO A 38 -27.88 -11.88 -7.83
C PRO A 38 -28.11 -10.85 -6.72
N ALA A 39 -27.36 -9.73 -6.74
CA ALA A 39 -27.48 -8.67 -5.74
C ALA A 39 -28.92 -8.12 -5.63
N ALA A 40 -29.65 -8.01 -6.76
CA ALA A 40 -31.02 -7.51 -6.80
C ALA A 40 -32.01 -8.34 -5.94
N ALA A 41 -31.71 -9.61 -5.65
CA ALA A 41 -32.56 -10.47 -4.84
C ALA A 41 -32.33 -10.30 -3.33
N LEU A 42 -31.31 -9.55 -2.91
CA LEU A 42 -30.96 -9.34 -1.51
C LEU A 42 -31.70 -8.14 -0.90
N PRO A 43 -31.96 -8.11 0.42
CA PRO A 43 -32.41 -6.91 1.11
C PRO A 43 -31.45 -5.72 0.90
N PRO A 44 -31.94 -4.46 0.88
CA PRO A 44 -31.10 -3.29 0.61
C PRO A 44 -29.85 -3.17 1.51
N ALA A 45 -29.94 -3.57 2.78
CA ALA A 45 -28.80 -3.57 3.68
C ALA A 45 -27.68 -4.53 3.22
N LEU A 46 -28.03 -5.75 2.79
CA LEU A 46 -27.06 -6.72 2.29
C LEU A 46 -26.50 -6.32 0.91
N GLN A 47 -27.31 -5.66 0.06
CA GLN A 47 -26.81 -5.07 -1.19
C GLN A 47 -25.72 -4.03 -0.94
N ALA A 48 -25.91 -3.16 0.05
CA ALA A 48 -24.92 -2.15 0.42
C ALA A 48 -23.63 -2.77 0.97
N VAL A 49 -23.72 -3.76 1.85
CA VAL A 49 -22.54 -4.49 2.36
C VAL A 49 -21.80 -5.23 1.23
N ARG A 50 -22.54 -5.83 0.29
CA ARG A 50 -21.96 -6.46 -0.89
C ARG A 50 -21.20 -5.45 -1.75
N GLY A 51 -21.80 -4.30 -2.05
CA GLY A 51 -21.16 -3.26 -2.85
C GLY A 51 -19.88 -2.70 -2.21
N LEU A 52 -19.80 -2.62 -0.87
CA LEU A 52 -18.55 -2.30 -0.17
C LEU A 52 -17.46 -3.36 -0.41
N ALA A 53 -17.81 -4.64 -0.39
CA ALA A 53 -16.87 -5.73 -0.67
C ALA A 53 -16.43 -5.73 -2.14
N GLU A 54 -17.35 -5.55 -3.08
CA GLU A 54 -17.08 -5.42 -4.52
C GLU A 54 -16.16 -4.23 -4.82
N ALA A 55 -16.42 -3.07 -4.21
CA ALA A 55 -15.53 -1.91 -4.29
C ALA A 55 -14.13 -2.22 -3.73
N GLY A 56 -14.05 -2.93 -2.60
CA GLY A 56 -12.79 -3.35 -2.00
C GLY A 56 -11.98 -4.32 -2.87
N ILE A 57 -12.64 -5.21 -3.63
CA ILE A 57 -12.00 -6.09 -4.62
C ILE A 57 -11.48 -5.24 -5.79
N ALA A 58 -12.34 -4.41 -6.38
CA ALA A 58 -12.01 -3.56 -7.52
C ALA A 58 -10.82 -2.65 -7.22
N LEU A 59 -10.78 -2.02 -6.04
CA LEU A 59 -9.67 -1.16 -5.62
C LEU A 59 -8.34 -1.92 -5.54
N ARG A 60 -8.33 -3.12 -4.96
CA ARG A 60 -7.11 -3.94 -4.85
C ARG A 60 -6.64 -4.44 -6.22
N ARG A 61 -7.55 -4.56 -7.18
CA ARG A 61 -7.24 -4.81 -8.60
C ARG A 61 -6.91 -3.56 -9.41
N LEU A 62 -6.87 -2.38 -8.77
CA LEU A 62 -6.68 -1.08 -9.42
C LEU A 62 -7.71 -0.80 -10.54
N GLN A 63 -8.96 -1.17 -10.31
CA GLN A 63 -10.09 -0.89 -11.21
C GLN A 63 -10.91 0.26 -10.62
N ALA A 64 -10.46 1.50 -10.83
CA ALA A 64 -11.03 2.68 -10.18
C ALA A 64 -12.50 2.88 -10.54
N LYS A 65 -12.82 2.74 -11.84
CA LYS A 65 -14.20 2.89 -12.34
C LYS A 65 -15.15 1.87 -11.69
N ALA A 66 -14.76 0.61 -11.67
CA ALA A 66 -15.57 -0.46 -11.06
C ALA A 66 -15.78 -0.21 -9.56
N ALA A 67 -14.76 0.29 -8.86
CA ALA A 67 -14.88 0.65 -7.44
C ALA A 67 -15.89 1.79 -7.23
N ARG A 68 -15.84 2.85 -8.04
CA ARG A 68 -16.81 3.96 -7.98
C ARG A 68 -18.23 3.49 -8.24
N GLU A 69 -18.43 2.67 -9.26
CA GLU A 69 -19.75 2.13 -9.61
C GLU A 69 -20.31 1.25 -8.47
N ALA A 70 -19.49 0.39 -7.88
CA ALA A 70 -19.86 -0.44 -6.75
C ALA A 70 -20.23 0.40 -5.51
N LEU A 71 -19.43 1.43 -5.18
CA LEU A 71 -19.74 2.34 -4.07
C LEU A 71 -21.00 3.17 -4.32
N ALA A 72 -21.25 3.62 -5.54
CA ALA A 72 -22.47 4.34 -5.89
C ALA A 72 -23.71 3.45 -5.75
N ALA A 73 -23.63 2.20 -6.21
CA ALA A 73 -24.68 1.20 -6.02
C ALA A 73 -24.91 0.91 -4.52
N ALA A 74 -23.84 0.76 -3.74
CA ALA A 74 -23.90 0.57 -2.30
C ALA A 74 -24.57 1.75 -1.60
N ALA A 75 -24.22 3.00 -1.94
CA ALA A 75 -24.80 4.21 -1.37
C ALA A 75 -26.32 4.27 -1.61
N ASN A 76 -26.76 3.93 -2.82
CA ASN A 76 -28.18 3.84 -3.15
C ASN A 76 -28.91 2.80 -2.30
N ALA A 77 -28.31 1.62 -2.10
CA ALA A 77 -28.89 0.56 -1.29
C ALA A 77 -28.91 0.91 0.21
N ALA A 78 -27.88 1.58 0.73
CA ALA A 78 -27.82 2.04 2.12
C ALA A 78 -28.88 3.11 2.42
N ARG A 79 -29.11 4.02 1.47
CA ARG A 79 -30.22 4.99 1.56
C ARG A 79 -31.58 4.30 1.61
N ARG A 80 -31.82 3.30 0.74
CA ARG A 80 -33.07 2.51 0.78
C ARG A 80 -33.24 1.71 2.07
N ALA A 81 -32.14 1.22 2.63
CA ALA A 81 -32.15 0.52 3.92
C ALA A 81 -32.44 1.46 5.11
N GLY A 82 -32.19 2.76 4.96
CA GLY A 82 -32.39 3.75 6.02
C GLY A 82 -31.43 3.59 7.21
N ILE A 83 -30.26 2.97 7.01
CA ILE A 83 -29.28 2.70 8.08
C ILE A 83 -28.21 3.81 8.10
N PRO A 84 -28.22 4.73 9.07
CA PRO A 84 -27.30 5.88 9.07
C PRO A 84 -25.82 5.49 9.14
N ALA A 85 -25.50 4.45 9.92
CA ALA A 85 -24.12 3.95 10.05
C ALA A 85 -23.56 3.47 8.70
N LEU A 86 -24.37 2.76 7.91
CA LEU A 86 -23.96 2.24 6.61
C LEU A 86 -23.80 3.34 5.57
N ILE A 87 -24.65 4.37 5.63
CA ILE A 87 -24.51 5.58 4.80
C ILE A 87 -23.19 6.30 5.13
N ALA A 88 -22.88 6.46 6.42
CA ALA A 88 -21.64 7.10 6.87
C ALA A 88 -20.40 6.29 6.43
N GLU A 89 -20.41 4.96 6.60
CA GLU A 89 -19.31 4.08 6.19
C GLU A 89 -19.03 4.18 4.67
N ILE A 90 -20.08 4.15 3.85
CA ILE A 90 -19.94 4.31 2.39
C ILE A 90 -19.49 5.73 2.02
N GLY A 91 -19.93 6.75 2.76
CA GLY A 91 -19.45 8.12 2.62
C GLY A 91 -17.94 8.23 2.86
N THR A 92 -17.45 7.62 3.94
CA THR A 92 -16.00 7.52 4.24
C THR A 92 -15.26 6.79 3.12
N ALA A 93 -15.81 5.70 2.58
CA ALA A 93 -15.20 4.98 1.46
C ALA A 93 -15.05 5.85 0.20
N HIS A 94 -16.02 6.72 -0.10
CA HIS A 94 -15.89 7.69 -1.21
C HIS A 94 -14.80 8.72 -0.93
N LEU A 95 -14.74 9.28 0.28
CA LEU A 95 -13.69 10.24 0.64
C LEU A 95 -12.29 9.64 0.51
N LEU A 96 -12.11 8.37 0.91
CA LEU A 96 -10.85 7.65 0.74
C LEU A 96 -10.50 7.42 -0.75
N LEU A 97 -11.51 7.21 -1.59
CA LEU A 97 -11.33 7.03 -3.03
C LEU A 97 -10.96 8.32 -3.75
N ASP A 98 -11.45 9.47 -3.25
CA ASP A 98 -11.14 10.80 -3.77
C ASP A 98 -9.82 11.35 -3.25
N ALA A 99 -9.30 10.79 -2.16
CA ALA A 99 -7.97 11.11 -1.66
C ALA A 99 -6.87 10.64 -2.63
N PRO A 100 -5.67 11.26 -2.58
CA PRO A 100 -4.54 10.80 -3.39
C PRO A 100 -4.20 9.32 -3.13
N ALA A 101 -4.15 8.53 -4.19
CA ALA A 101 -3.83 7.09 -4.16
C ALA A 101 -2.33 6.82 -4.33
N GLY A 102 -1.58 7.79 -4.82
CA GLY A 102 -0.13 7.72 -4.91
C GLY A 102 0.52 9.07 -5.16
N ARG A 103 1.83 9.04 -5.31
CA ARG A 103 2.62 10.17 -5.81
C ARG A 103 3.47 9.73 -6.98
N LEU A 104 3.43 10.50 -8.06
CA LEU A 104 4.36 10.35 -9.17
C LEU A 104 5.62 11.16 -8.87
N ILE A 105 6.78 10.54 -8.92
CA ILE A 105 8.07 11.21 -8.82
C ILE A 105 8.76 11.14 -10.18
N THR A 106 9.04 12.31 -10.76
CA THR A 106 9.72 12.48 -12.05
C THR A 106 10.62 13.71 -12.01
N GLY A 107 11.90 13.57 -12.40
CA GLY A 107 12.85 14.69 -12.45
C GLY A 107 12.98 15.46 -11.14
N GLY A 108 12.95 14.75 -10.00
CA GLY A 108 13.02 15.35 -8.66
C GLY A 108 11.75 16.05 -8.17
N THR A 109 10.68 16.11 -8.98
CA THR A 109 9.38 16.67 -8.57
C THR A 109 8.42 15.56 -8.17
N ALA A 110 7.51 15.85 -7.22
CA ALA A 110 6.49 14.92 -6.77
C ALA A 110 5.09 15.50 -7.01
N ARG A 111 4.20 14.73 -7.64
CA ARG A 111 2.81 15.10 -7.92
C ARG A 111 1.86 14.06 -7.32
N ALA A 112 0.83 14.50 -6.60
CA ALA A 112 -0.23 13.62 -6.13
C ALA A 112 -0.99 13.00 -7.30
N LEU A 113 -1.37 11.72 -7.18
CA LEU A 113 -2.14 10.98 -8.17
C LEU A 113 -3.47 10.53 -7.59
N SER A 114 -4.54 10.63 -8.38
CA SER A 114 -5.79 9.93 -8.09
C SER A 114 -5.66 8.42 -8.37
N ILE A 115 -6.64 7.62 -7.91
CA ILE A 115 -6.66 6.18 -8.19
C ILE A 115 -6.77 5.87 -9.69
N GLU A 116 -7.48 6.69 -10.46
CA GLU A 116 -7.62 6.57 -11.92
C GLU A 116 -6.29 6.83 -12.62
N GLU A 117 -5.52 7.82 -12.14
CA GLU A 117 -4.18 8.07 -12.69
C GLU A 117 -3.23 6.92 -12.37
N VAL A 118 -3.31 6.34 -11.16
CA VAL A 118 -2.54 5.14 -10.81
C VAL A 118 -2.96 3.93 -11.67
N GLU A 119 -4.25 3.75 -11.93
CA GLU A 119 -4.75 2.74 -12.87
C GLU A 119 -4.19 2.98 -14.29
N ALA A 120 -4.25 4.22 -14.78
CA ALA A 120 -3.75 4.60 -16.09
C ALA A 120 -2.24 4.35 -16.22
N LEU A 121 -1.46 4.49 -15.13
CA LEU A 121 -0.04 4.12 -15.14
C LEU A 121 0.17 2.68 -15.57
N GLN A 122 -0.73 1.73 -15.29
CA GLN A 122 -0.60 0.32 -15.70
C GLN A 122 -0.66 0.15 -17.23
N ALA A 123 -1.41 1.00 -17.93
CA ALA A 123 -1.54 0.96 -19.38
C ALA A 123 -0.36 1.65 -20.10
N THR A 124 0.45 2.43 -19.38
CA THR A 124 1.60 3.13 -19.98
C THR A 124 2.70 2.17 -20.40
N GLN A 125 3.39 2.55 -21.47
CA GLN A 125 4.64 1.93 -21.93
C GLN A 125 5.87 2.45 -21.16
N ALA A 126 5.69 3.26 -20.10
CA ALA A 126 6.79 3.75 -19.27
C ALA A 126 7.39 2.63 -18.42
N LEU A 127 8.64 2.79 -17.99
CA LEU A 127 9.21 1.96 -16.94
C LEU A 127 8.74 2.51 -15.59
N VAL A 128 7.86 1.80 -14.90
CA VAL A 128 7.31 2.21 -13.61
C VAL A 128 8.03 1.49 -12.48
N VAL A 129 8.67 2.24 -11.58
CA VAL A 129 9.16 1.73 -10.30
C VAL A 129 8.08 1.96 -9.26
N ASP A 130 7.43 0.89 -8.81
CA ASP A 130 6.30 0.95 -7.88
C ASP A 130 6.77 0.66 -6.44
N ALA A 131 6.82 1.72 -5.63
CA ALA A 131 7.15 1.65 -4.20
C ALA A 131 5.96 1.28 -3.30
N CYS A 132 4.76 1.23 -3.83
CA CYS A 132 3.63 0.64 -3.11
C CYS A 132 3.81 -0.88 -3.05
N ARG A 133 4.12 -1.51 -4.20
CA ARG A 133 4.21 -2.97 -4.35
C ARG A 133 5.64 -3.53 -4.38
N HIS A 134 6.65 -2.67 -4.30
CA HIS A 134 8.06 -3.04 -4.43
C HIS A 134 8.37 -3.83 -5.71
N LEU A 135 7.91 -3.34 -6.85
CA LEU A 135 8.13 -3.97 -8.15
C LEU A 135 8.61 -2.95 -9.19
N VAL A 136 9.16 -3.46 -10.29
CA VAL A 136 9.50 -2.68 -11.48
C VAL A 136 8.74 -3.25 -12.68
N ARG A 137 7.98 -2.40 -13.37
CA ARG A 137 7.17 -2.79 -14.52
C ARG A 137 7.64 -2.09 -15.79
N GLY A 138 7.70 -2.81 -16.89
CA GLY A 138 7.95 -2.26 -18.23
C GLY A 138 7.15 -3.01 -19.28
N GLY A 139 6.20 -2.32 -19.93
CA GLY A 139 5.22 -2.97 -20.80
C GLY A 139 4.39 -4.00 -20.04
N GLU A 140 4.27 -5.22 -20.58
CA GLU A 140 3.55 -6.34 -19.98
C GLU A 140 4.37 -7.08 -18.89
N ARG A 141 5.65 -6.74 -18.71
CA ARG A 141 6.53 -7.43 -17.77
C ARG A 141 6.52 -6.72 -16.42
N SER A 142 6.39 -7.49 -15.35
CA SER A 142 6.49 -7.04 -13.97
C SER A 142 7.52 -7.87 -13.22
N ILE A 143 8.40 -7.20 -12.47
CA ILE A 143 9.52 -7.81 -11.74
C ILE A 143 9.37 -7.45 -10.27
N SER A 144 9.01 -8.44 -9.46
CA SER A 144 8.87 -8.25 -8.02
C SER A 144 10.23 -8.19 -7.33
N LEU A 145 10.46 -7.14 -6.56
CA LEU A 145 11.63 -6.96 -5.69
C LEU A 145 11.22 -6.91 -4.20
N ALA A 146 10.00 -7.34 -3.87
CA ALA A 146 9.43 -7.27 -2.53
C ALA A 146 10.30 -7.96 -1.45
N THR A 147 10.89 -9.11 -1.79
CA THR A 147 11.81 -9.86 -0.91
C THR A 147 13.27 -9.39 -1.00
N ARG A 148 13.55 -8.37 -1.82
CA ARG A 148 14.89 -7.88 -2.15
C ARG A 148 14.98 -6.35 -1.89
N PRO A 149 14.86 -5.91 -0.63
CA PRO A 149 14.73 -4.49 -0.27
C PRO A 149 15.92 -3.64 -0.73
N VAL A 150 17.13 -4.20 -0.72
CA VAL A 150 18.34 -3.52 -1.22
C VAL A 150 18.25 -3.28 -2.73
N LEU A 151 17.83 -4.28 -3.52
CA LEU A 151 17.68 -4.12 -4.96
C LEU A 151 16.57 -3.13 -5.29
N PHE A 152 15.46 -3.18 -4.55
CA PHE A 152 14.38 -2.22 -4.71
C PHE A 152 14.84 -0.79 -4.39
N ALA A 153 15.58 -0.59 -3.28
CA ALA A 153 16.11 0.71 -2.91
C ALA A 153 17.04 1.28 -4.00
N LEU A 154 17.88 0.45 -4.62
CA LEU A 154 18.72 0.85 -5.75
C LEU A 154 17.89 1.19 -7.00
N ALA A 155 16.92 0.35 -7.38
CA ALA A 155 16.04 0.58 -8.53
C ALA A 155 15.28 1.90 -8.40
N ARG A 156 14.72 2.15 -7.21
CA ARG A 156 14.02 3.38 -6.86
C ARG A 156 14.95 4.59 -6.91
N ALA A 157 16.14 4.51 -6.32
CA ALA A 157 17.10 5.62 -6.34
C ALA A 157 17.47 6.02 -7.77
N LEU A 158 17.72 5.04 -8.63
CA LEU A 158 18.02 5.28 -10.05
C LEU A 158 16.81 5.81 -10.82
N GLY A 159 15.61 5.32 -10.51
CA GLY A 159 14.38 5.78 -11.16
C GLY A 159 14.01 7.22 -10.82
N GLU A 160 14.21 7.64 -9.56
CA GLU A 160 13.90 9.01 -9.14
C GLU A 160 14.85 10.06 -9.74
N ALA A 161 16.10 9.67 -10.01
CA ALA A 161 17.12 10.55 -10.58
C ALA A 161 17.10 10.58 -12.11
N TRP A 162 16.42 9.63 -12.76
CA TRP A 162 16.32 9.59 -14.21
C TRP A 162 15.78 10.93 -14.76
N PRO A 163 16.36 11.49 -15.84
CA PRO A 163 17.33 10.90 -16.76
C PRO A 163 18.80 10.97 -16.33
N GLU A 164 19.11 11.56 -15.18
CA GLU A 164 20.48 11.71 -14.68
C GLU A 164 20.99 10.44 -13.98
N ASP A 165 22.31 10.35 -13.82
CA ASP A 165 22.94 9.27 -13.08
C ASP A 165 22.96 9.52 -11.57
N VAL A 166 23.13 8.45 -10.79
CA VAL A 166 23.22 8.54 -9.33
C VAL A 166 24.65 8.22 -8.88
N PRO A 167 25.32 9.14 -8.15
CA PRO A 167 26.65 8.90 -7.62
C PRO A 167 26.70 7.67 -6.69
N ARG A 168 27.82 6.95 -6.70
CA ARG A 168 28.00 5.71 -5.89
C ARG A 168 27.74 5.93 -4.39
N GLY A 169 28.17 7.07 -3.86
CA GLY A 169 27.96 7.42 -2.45
C GLY A 169 26.49 7.59 -2.09
N ALA A 170 25.69 8.19 -2.97
CA ALA A 170 24.25 8.34 -2.77
C ALA A 170 23.53 6.99 -2.81
N LEU A 171 23.92 6.08 -3.72
CA LEU A 171 23.40 4.72 -3.77
C LEU A 171 23.75 3.91 -2.51
N ILE A 172 24.98 4.02 -2.01
CA ILE A 172 25.42 3.38 -0.75
C ILE A 172 24.58 3.89 0.42
N ALA A 173 24.42 5.21 0.54
CA ALA A 173 23.64 5.82 1.60
C ALA A 173 22.18 5.36 1.58
N ARG A 174 21.59 5.27 0.38
CA ARG A 174 20.17 4.93 0.23
C ARG A 174 19.88 3.43 0.39
N ALA A 175 20.74 2.56 -0.14
CA ALA A 175 20.52 1.12 -0.12
C ALA A 175 21.05 0.42 1.14
N PHE A 176 22.07 0.97 1.78
CA PHE A 176 22.73 0.35 2.95
C PHE A 176 22.57 1.16 4.24
N GLY A 177 22.03 2.38 4.18
CA GLY A 177 21.84 3.26 5.35
C GLY A 177 23.15 3.82 5.95
N SER A 178 24.30 3.60 5.30
CA SER A 178 25.61 4.08 5.75
C SER A 178 25.96 5.41 5.11
N ARG A 179 26.35 6.40 5.94
CA ARG A 179 26.91 7.68 5.47
C ARG A 179 28.39 7.60 5.13
N LEU A 180 29.08 6.56 5.58
CA LEU A 180 30.51 6.34 5.35
C LEU A 180 30.70 5.38 4.18
N THR A 181 31.30 5.87 3.11
CA THR A 181 31.69 5.06 1.95
C THR A 181 33.11 4.55 2.14
N ASP A 182 33.28 3.29 2.49
CA ASP A 182 34.57 2.60 2.47
C ASP A 182 34.68 1.65 1.25
N GLU A 183 35.82 0.99 1.08
CA GLU A 183 36.01 0.05 -0.04
C GLU A 183 35.07 -1.15 0.04
N SER A 184 34.73 -1.60 1.25
CA SER A 184 33.78 -2.70 1.48
C SER A 184 32.37 -2.35 0.95
N HIS A 185 31.88 -1.14 1.24
CA HIS A 185 30.61 -0.65 0.71
C HIS A 185 30.65 -0.51 -0.81
N ARG A 186 31.77 -0.08 -1.40
CA ARG A 186 31.94 -0.02 -2.85
C ARG A 186 31.92 -1.41 -3.49
N ALA A 187 32.59 -2.40 -2.88
CA ALA A 187 32.55 -3.79 -3.34
C ALA A 187 31.12 -4.36 -3.25
N ARG A 188 30.43 -4.15 -2.13
CA ARG A 188 29.03 -4.57 -1.97
C ARG A 188 28.10 -3.91 -2.99
N LEU A 189 28.23 -2.60 -3.22
CA LEU A 189 27.45 -1.90 -4.24
C LEU A 189 27.62 -2.55 -5.62
N ARG A 190 28.85 -2.90 -6.02
CA ARG A 190 29.11 -3.55 -7.31
C ARG A 190 28.36 -4.89 -7.43
N VAL A 191 28.36 -5.69 -6.36
CA VAL A 191 27.62 -6.98 -6.32
C VAL A 191 26.12 -6.76 -6.46
N GLU A 192 25.54 -5.85 -5.68
CA GLU A 192 24.10 -5.60 -5.71
C GLU A 192 23.64 -4.94 -7.03
N ILE A 193 24.46 -4.09 -7.65
CA ILE A 193 24.20 -3.59 -9.01
C ILE A 193 24.25 -4.73 -10.03
N GLY A 194 25.18 -5.68 -9.89
CA GLY A 194 25.22 -6.88 -10.73
C GLY A 194 23.94 -7.71 -10.63
N ARG A 195 23.44 -7.92 -9.41
CA ARG A 195 22.16 -8.60 -9.16
C ARG A 195 20.98 -7.82 -9.72
N LEU A 196 20.94 -6.51 -9.50
CA LEU A 196 19.90 -5.64 -10.04
C LEU A 196 19.85 -5.69 -11.57
N ARG A 197 21.01 -5.70 -12.23
CA ARG A 197 21.10 -5.87 -13.69
C ARG A 197 20.51 -7.19 -14.17
N ALA A 198 20.78 -8.27 -13.45
CA ALA A 198 20.26 -9.58 -13.79
C ALA A 198 18.73 -9.61 -13.68
N GLU A 199 18.17 -9.05 -12.60
CA GLU A 199 16.73 -8.95 -12.42
C GLU A 199 16.09 -8.05 -13.48
N LEU A 200 16.59 -6.82 -13.67
CA LEU A 200 15.96 -5.83 -14.55
C LEU A 200 16.22 -6.04 -16.05
N GLN A 201 17.07 -6.99 -16.44
CA GLN A 201 17.42 -7.26 -17.84
C GLN A 201 16.22 -7.25 -18.82
N PRO A 202 15.03 -7.80 -18.45
CA PRO A 202 13.89 -7.87 -19.34
C PRO A 202 13.23 -6.51 -19.64
N VAL A 203 13.46 -5.48 -18.82
CA VAL A 203 12.75 -4.18 -18.84
C VAL A 203 13.67 -2.96 -18.86
N ALA A 204 14.92 -3.07 -18.41
CA ALA A 204 15.86 -1.96 -18.34
C ALA A 204 17.33 -2.43 -18.36
N ARG A 205 18.26 -1.49 -18.54
CA ARG A 205 19.70 -1.65 -18.28
C ARG A 205 20.10 -0.72 -17.14
N VAL A 206 21.16 -1.08 -16.43
CA VAL A 206 21.83 -0.18 -15.48
C VAL A 206 23.26 0.02 -15.97
N ASN A 207 23.59 1.18 -16.51
CA ASN A 207 24.90 1.49 -17.07
C ASN A 207 25.79 2.13 -15.99
N ALA A 208 27.09 1.82 -16.00
CA ALA A 208 28.04 2.53 -15.15
C ALA A 208 28.40 3.87 -15.80
N THR A 209 28.52 4.91 -14.99
CA THR A 209 29.04 6.22 -15.40
C THR A 209 30.38 6.49 -14.71
N ARG A 210 30.98 7.66 -14.99
CA ARG A 210 32.21 8.10 -14.32
C ARG A 210 32.01 8.11 -12.80
N GLU A 211 30.92 8.67 -12.31
CA GLU A 211 30.69 8.89 -10.87
C GLU A 211 29.71 7.91 -10.22
N GLY A 212 28.94 7.17 -11.03
CA GLY A 212 27.73 6.52 -10.58
C GLY A 212 27.20 5.41 -11.48
N PHE A 213 25.87 5.32 -11.50
CA PHE A 213 25.11 4.43 -12.35
C PHE A 213 23.86 5.14 -12.88
N LEU A 214 23.47 4.79 -14.10
CA LEU A 214 22.31 5.33 -14.79
C LEU A 214 21.34 4.20 -15.15
N LEU A 215 20.03 4.43 -14.92
CA LEU A 215 18.98 3.54 -15.39
C LEU A 215 18.61 3.89 -16.84
N VAL A 216 18.61 2.89 -17.70
CA VAL A 216 18.27 3.04 -19.13
C VAL A 216 17.10 2.10 -19.44
N PRO A 217 15.87 2.62 -19.55
CA PRO A 217 14.72 1.79 -19.87
C PRO A 217 14.83 1.09 -21.24
N ARG A 218 14.14 -0.05 -21.40
CA ARG A 218 13.95 -0.74 -22.70
C ARG A 218 12.47 -1.13 -22.86
N PRO A 219 11.75 -0.84 -23.96
CA PRO A 219 11.87 0.21 -24.98
C PRO A 219 11.27 1.56 -24.53
N ALA A 220 10.87 1.66 -23.26
CA ALA A 220 10.23 2.84 -22.70
C ALA A 220 11.10 4.10 -22.87
N ARG A 221 10.48 5.24 -23.21
CA ARG A 221 11.16 6.54 -23.33
C ARG A 221 11.12 7.37 -22.04
N GLU A 222 10.55 6.80 -20.98
CA GLU A 222 10.29 7.49 -19.73
C GLU A 222 10.40 6.50 -18.55
N VAL A 223 10.95 6.99 -17.44
CA VAL A 223 10.95 6.30 -16.16
C VAL A 223 10.08 7.09 -15.18
N LEU A 224 9.13 6.38 -14.56
CA LEU A 224 8.19 6.93 -13.60
C LEU A 224 8.38 6.21 -12.27
N VAL A 225 8.41 6.95 -11.16
CA VAL A 225 8.42 6.34 -9.83
C VAL A 225 7.07 6.59 -9.16
N LEU A 226 6.32 5.52 -8.93
CA LEU A 226 5.11 5.55 -8.12
C LEU A 226 5.50 5.36 -6.66
N ALA A 227 5.30 6.41 -5.87
CA ALA A 227 5.44 6.41 -4.43
C ALA A 227 4.08 6.36 -3.73
N ARG A 228 4.10 6.00 -2.46
CA ARG A 228 2.91 6.05 -1.60
C ARG A 228 2.44 7.52 -1.45
N PRO A 229 1.13 7.77 -1.25
CA PRO A 229 0.62 9.13 -0.99
C PRO A 229 1.40 9.83 0.12
N GLU A 230 1.66 9.08 1.20
CA GLU A 230 2.52 9.47 2.30
C GLU A 230 3.60 8.41 2.50
N GLU A 231 4.86 8.84 2.47
CA GLU A 231 5.98 7.99 2.87
C GLU A 231 6.32 8.29 4.32
N GLU A 232 5.61 7.61 5.20
CA GLU A 232 5.74 7.83 6.62
C GLU A 232 7.02 7.18 7.14
N GLY A 233 7.90 8.01 7.69
CA GLY A 233 8.94 7.51 8.56
C GLY A 233 8.30 6.68 9.67
N HIS A 234 8.76 5.44 9.84
CA HIS A 234 8.27 4.51 10.87
C HIS A 234 6.86 3.95 10.63
N ALA A 235 6.45 3.75 9.37
CA ALA A 235 5.17 3.14 9.00
C ALA A 235 4.85 1.81 9.74
N ALA A 236 5.86 1.00 10.07
CA ALA A 236 5.66 -0.23 10.85
C ALA A 236 5.17 0.04 12.29
N VAL A 237 5.60 1.16 12.90
CA VAL A 237 5.10 1.61 14.20
C VAL A 237 3.65 2.08 14.07
N LEU A 238 3.32 2.84 13.01
CA LEU A 238 1.95 3.27 12.76
C LEU A 238 1.00 2.10 12.51
N ALA A 239 1.44 1.09 11.76
CA ALA A 239 0.64 -0.10 11.48
C ALA A 239 0.25 -0.86 12.76
N LEU A 240 1.14 -0.94 13.75
CA LEU A 240 0.83 -1.56 15.04
C LEU A 240 -0.12 -0.73 15.91
N LEU A 241 -0.20 0.59 15.66
CA LEU A 241 -1.09 1.51 16.38
C LEU A 241 -2.41 1.78 15.63
N ALA A 242 -2.61 1.14 14.48
CA ALA A 242 -3.73 1.43 13.56
C ALA A 242 -5.09 1.00 14.13
N ASP A 243 -5.11 0.05 15.07
CA ASP A 243 -6.31 -0.38 15.79
C ASP A 243 -6.78 0.60 16.86
N GLY A 244 -5.97 1.63 17.17
CA GLY A 244 -6.26 2.60 18.21
C GLY A 244 -6.01 2.07 19.63
N GLU A 245 -5.46 0.86 19.77
CA GLU A 245 -5.14 0.31 21.08
C GLU A 245 -3.91 0.99 21.69
N PRO A 246 -3.82 1.12 23.03
CA PRO A 246 -2.71 1.76 23.70
C PRO A 246 -1.51 0.82 23.86
N TRP A 247 -0.42 1.06 23.14
CA TRP A 247 0.82 0.26 23.21
C TRP A 247 1.91 0.90 24.08
N SER A 248 2.77 0.08 24.69
CA SER A 248 4.02 0.55 25.31
C SER A 248 5.19 0.52 24.31
N SER A 249 6.19 1.38 24.52
CA SER A 249 7.40 1.41 23.68
C SER A 249 8.16 0.08 23.65
N SER A 250 8.17 -0.67 24.76
CA SER A 250 8.83 -1.97 24.84
C SER A 250 8.04 -3.07 24.12
N ALA A 251 6.70 -3.04 24.17
CA ALA A 251 5.88 -3.99 23.42
C ALA A 251 6.02 -3.79 21.91
N LEU A 252 6.05 -2.54 21.44
CA LEU A 252 6.31 -2.22 20.04
C LEU A 252 7.71 -2.66 19.60
N ALA A 253 8.73 -2.48 20.45
CA ALA A 253 10.09 -2.93 20.17
C ALA A 253 10.18 -4.46 20.01
N LEU A 254 9.48 -5.20 20.86
CA LEU A 254 9.38 -6.66 20.77
C LEU A 254 8.64 -7.07 19.48
N ALA A 255 7.49 -6.48 19.19
CA ALA A 255 6.69 -6.78 18.00
C ALA A 255 7.44 -6.49 16.68
N LEU A 256 8.25 -5.43 16.66
CA LEU A 256 9.02 -5.04 15.48
C LEU A 256 10.41 -5.70 15.40
N GLY A 257 10.82 -6.45 16.42
CA GLY A 257 12.16 -7.02 16.51
C GLY A 257 13.28 -5.96 16.46
N THR A 258 13.02 -4.76 17.00
CA THR A 258 13.96 -3.63 16.95
C THR A 258 14.31 -3.11 18.35
N SER A 259 15.35 -2.28 18.45
CA SER A 259 15.73 -1.69 19.73
C SER A 259 14.66 -0.73 20.27
N GLN A 260 14.41 -0.76 21.58
CA GLN A 260 13.47 0.15 22.23
C GLN A 260 13.85 1.63 22.02
N ARG A 261 15.16 1.96 21.96
CA ARG A 261 15.63 3.32 21.66
C ARG A 261 15.25 3.76 20.24
N GLY A 262 15.29 2.86 19.27
CA GLY A 262 14.85 3.12 17.90
C GLY A 262 13.34 3.38 17.83
N VAL A 263 12.55 2.54 18.49
CA VAL A 263 11.10 2.71 18.59
C VAL A 263 10.71 3.99 19.34
N GLN A 264 11.42 4.36 20.41
CA GLN A 264 11.17 5.60 21.14
C GLN A 264 11.34 6.83 20.23
N ARG A 265 12.43 6.89 19.46
CA ARG A 265 12.67 7.97 18.49
C ARG A 265 11.61 8.01 17.38
N ALA A 266 11.16 6.83 16.95
CA ALA A 266 10.08 6.71 15.98
C ALA A 266 8.77 7.32 16.51
N LEU A 267 8.39 6.94 17.73
CA LEU A 267 7.19 7.43 18.40
C LEU A 267 7.23 8.94 18.64
N GLU A 268 8.37 9.47 19.08
CA GLU A 268 8.57 10.92 19.26
C GLU A 268 8.40 11.69 17.94
N ALA A 269 8.97 11.18 16.84
CA ALA A 269 8.82 11.79 15.52
C ALA A 269 7.37 11.76 15.03
N LEU A 270 6.68 10.63 15.21
CA LEU A 270 5.28 10.46 14.82
C LEU A 270 4.33 11.34 15.64
N ALA A 271 4.61 11.51 16.94
CA ALA A 271 3.83 12.37 17.83
C ALA A 271 4.04 13.85 17.53
N ALA A 272 5.28 14.26 17.22
CA ALA A 272 5.56 15.62 16.75
C ALA A 272 4.84 15.93 15.43
N ALA A 273 4.64 14.92 14.58
CA ALA A 273 3.85 15.01 13.36
C ALA A 273 2.33 14.92 13.59
N GLY A 274 1.85 14.82 14.84
CA GLY A 274 0.44 14.73 15.19
C GLY A 274 -0.25 13.41 14.81
N LYS A 275 0.52 12.38 14.41
CA LYS A 275 -0.03 11.10 13.92
C LYS A 275 -0.40 10.13 15.02
N ILE A 276 0.21 10.29 16.19
CA ILE A 276 -0.04 9.49 17.39
C ILE A 276 -0.05 10.39 18.61
N GLN A 277 -0.66 9.92 19.68
CA GLN A 277 -0.75 10.62 20.96
C GLN A 277 -0.22 9.74 22.10
N ALA A 278 0.35 10.40 23.11
CA ALA A 278 0.85 9.75 24.31
C ALA A 278 -0.10 9.96 25.49
N TYR A 279 -0.39 8.89 26.21
CA TYR A 279 -1.13 8.92 27.47
C TYR A 279 -0.22 8.47 28.62
N GLY A 280 -0.31 9.13 29.77
CA GLY A 280 0.48 8.80 30.95
C GLY A 280 1.96 9.21 30.88
N GLN A 281 2.71 8.86 31.92
CA GLN A 281 4.11 9.28 32.12
C GLN A 281 5.02 8.10 32.48
N GLY A 282 6.31 8.22 32.13
CA GLY A 282 7.33 7.22 32.46
C GLY A 282 6.97 5.81 31.99
N ARG A 283 7.01 4.82 32.89
CA ARG A 283 6.71 3.41 32.61
C ARG A 283 5.24 3.16 32.28
N ALA A 284 4.34 4.06 32.72
CA ALA A 284 2.92 4.01 32.40
C ALA A 284 2.58 4.69 31.07
N ARG A 285 3.55 5.27 30.36
CA ARG A 285 3.29 5.92 29.07
C ARG A 285 2.80 4.90 28.03
N ARG A 286 1.72 5.25 27.34
CA ARG A 286 1.13 4.49 26.23
C ARG A 286 0.98 5.37 25.01
N TRP A 287 1.07 4.77 23.83
CA TRP A 287 0.96 5.42 22.54
C TRP A 287 -0.21 4.81 21.76
N THR A 288 -0.98 5.65 21.09
CA THR A 288 -2.10 5.23 20.24
C THR A 288 -2.32 6.26 19.13
N THR A 289 -3.02 5.87 18.07
CA THR A 289 -3.53 6.82 17.07
C THR A 289 -4.70 7.64 17.65
N PRO A 290 -4.92 8.88 17.19
CA PRO A 290 -6.11 9.65 17.57
C PRO A 290 -7.37 8.86 17.23
N PRO A 291 -8.40 8.82 18.11
CA PRO A 291 -9.64 8.12 17.79
C PRO A 291 -10.27 8.77 16.56
N MET A 292 -10.31 8.04 15.46
CA MET A 292 -11.10 8.41 14.29
C MET A 292 -12.58 8.40 14.72
N PRO A 293 -13.35 9.48 14.54
CA PRO A 293 -14.77 9.48 14.85
C PRO A 293 -15.49 8.46 13.97
N GLY A 294 -16.02 7.40 14.59
CA GLY A 294 -16.81 6.36 13.92
C GLY A 294 -16.20 4.96 14.08
N LEU A 295 -16.66 4.25 15.11
CA LEU A 295 -16.66 2.79 15.28
C LEU A 295 -15.68 1.97 14.41
N ALA A 296 -14.64 1.46 15.08
CA ALA A 296 -13.94 0.21 14.79
C ALA A 296 -13.27 0.07 13.40
N THR A 297 -12.27 0.91 13.15
CA THR A 297 -11.36 0.82 11.99
C THR A 297 -10.38 -0.38 12.04
N GLY A 298 -10.49 -1.28 13.03
CA GLY A 298 -9.67 -2.50 13.10
C GLY A 298 -9.98 -3.58 12.04
N LEU A 299 -11.04 -3.40 11.24
CA LEU A 299 -11.49 -4.40 10.24
C LEU A 299 -11.49 -3.89 8.80
N LEU A 300 -10.80 -2.78 8.51
CA LEU A 300 -10.62 -2.27 7.17
C LEU A 300 -9.14 -1.91 6.97
N LEU A 301 -8.39 -2.86 6.39
CA LEU A 301 -7.22 -2.58 5.54
C LEU A 301 -5.90 -2.13 6.19
N THR A 302 -5.34 -2.86 7.16
CA THR A 302 -3.88 -2.81 7.41
C THR A 302 -3.31 -4.19 7.74
N GLY A 303 -3.23 -5.06 6.73
CA GLY A 303 -2.35 -6.23 6.74
C GLY A 303 -1.34 -6.11 5.61
N PRO A 304 -0.07 -6.51 5.79
CA PRO A 304 0.90 -6.56 4.70
C PRO A 304 0.34 -7.43 3.58
N TRP A 305 0.36 -6.90 2.36
CA TRP A 305 -0.16 -7.58 1.19
C TRP A 305 0.57 -8.92 1.02
N ALA A 306 -0.18 -10.02 0.97
CA ALA A 306 0.38 -11.31 0.62
C ALA A 306 0.94 -11.22 -0.80
N THR A 307 2.25 -11.38 -0.92
CA THR A 307 2.90 -11.66 -2.20
C THR A 307 2.48 -13.06 -2.63
N GLY A 308 1.73 -13.14 -3.73
CA GLY A 308 1.69 -14.35 -4.55
C GLY A 308 3.04 -14.58 -5.20
#